data_AF-A0A7C5Y3N7-F1
#
_entry.id   AF-A0A7C5Y3N7-F1
#
_cell.length_a   1.000
_cell.length_b   1.000
_cell.length_c   1.000
_cell.angle_alpha   90.00
_cell.angle_beta   90.00
_cell.angle_gamma   90.00
#
_symmetry.space_group_name_H-M   'P 1'
#
loop_
_entity.id
_entity.type
_entity.pdbx_description
1 polymer ?
#
loop_
_entity_poly.entity_id
_entity_poly.type
_entity_poly.pdbx_seq_one_letter_code
_entity_poly.pdbx_strand_id
1 'polypeptide(L)'
;MSAESADVVKVIVELHLDFSEESDNALRVAFSVAEELLDKYNIWVEIIPVHLWFTDPIEQDAVDLPKIYINGKLRFIGRSPSKKELIEAIREHINIPPRRASTWEITFTKTFDGGLPQIAET
;
A
#
# COMPACT_ATOMS: atom_id res chain seq x y z
N MET A 1 5.59 -38.78 9.17
CA MET A 1 4.97 -37.69 9.94
C MET A 1 4.99 -36.48 9.04
N SER A 2 3.86 -36.21 8.38
CA SER A 2 3.72 -35.05 7.50
C SER A 2 3.63 -33.83 8.40
N ALA A 3 4.60 -32.93 8.29
CA ALA A 3 4.48 -31.62 8.90
C ALA A 3 3.33 -30.91 8.20
N GLU A 4 2.19 -30.76 8.89
CA GLU A 4 1.20 -29.75 8.54
C GLU A 4 1.96 -28.42 8.54
N SER A 5 2.22 -27.89 7.35
CA SER A 5 2.74 -26.53 7.21
C SER A 5 1.69 -25.62 7.85
N ALA A 6 1.97 -25.08 9.04
CA ALA A 6 1.18 -24.02 9.61
C ALA A 6 1.00 -22.96 8.52
N ASP A 7 -0.23 -22.79 8.02
CA ASP A 7 -0.51 -21.87 6.94
C ASP A 7 -0.09 -20.48 7.37
N VAL A 8 1.05 -20.01 6.88
CA VAL A 8 1.55 -18.67 7.14
C VAL A 8 0.59 -17.72 6.44
N VAL A 9 -0.18 -16.96 7.23
CA VAL A 9 -1.11 -15.98 6.67
C VAL A 9 -0.31 -14.85 6.06
N LYS A 10 -0.44 -14.68 4.75
CA LYS A 10 0.23 -13.61 3.99
C LYS A 10 -0.70 -12.39 3.83
N VAL A 11 -0.20 -11.22 4.20
CA VAL A 11 -0.86 -9.92 4.01
C VAL A 11 0.06 -9.01 3.21
N ILE A 12 -0.50 -8.31 2.22
CA ILE A 12 0.24 -7.34 1.39
C ILE A 12 -0.14 -5.93 1.84
N VAL A 13 0.87 -5.12 2.16
CA VAL A 13 0.72 -3.71 2.52
C VAL A 13 1.45 -2.87 1.49
N GLU A 14 0.70 -2.17 0.66
CA GLU A 14 1.24 -1.26 -0.36
C GLU A 14 1.16 0.17 0.18
N LEU A 15 2.30 0.87 0.19
CA LEU A 15 2.39 2.25 0.66
C LEU A 15 2.73 3.16 -0.52
N HIS A 16 1.85 4.10 -0.85
CA HIS A 16 2.20 5.20 -1.74
C HIS A 16 2.70 6.36 -0.90
N LEU A 17 3.92 6.78 -1.20
CA LEU A 17 4.69 7.70 -0.37
C LEU A 17 5.17 8.89 -1.21
N ASP A 18 5.32 10.03 -0.55
CA ASP A 18 6.12 11.17 -1.01
C ASP A 18 7.39 11.30 -0.15
N PHE A 19 8.12 12.40 -0.33
CA PHE A 19 9.33 12.71 0.45
C PHE A 19 9.03 13.54 1.71
N SER A 20 7.83 13.43 2.27
CA SER A 20 7.46 14.09 3.52
C SER A 20 7.87 13.27 4.75
N GLU A 21 7.98 13.96 5.90
CA GLU A 21 8.21 13.30 7.19
C GLU A 21 7.10 12.30 7.54
N GLU A 22 5.87 12.59 7.13
CA GLU A 22 4.71 11.74 7.38
C GLU A 22 4.82 10.41 6.61
N SER A 23 5.29 10.46 5.35
CA SER A 23 5.55 9.26 4.54
C SER A 23 6.70 8.42 5.11
N ASP A 24 7.80 9.06 5.53
CA ASP A 24 8.91 8.38 6.19
C ASP A 24 8.46 7.69 7.49
N ASN A 25 7.61 8.36 8.27
CA ASN A 25 7.03 7.80 9.49
C ASN A 25 6.14 6.60 9.17
N ALA A 26 5.26 6.69 8.17
CA ALA A 26 4.39 5.60 7.76
C ALA A 26 5.18 4.35 7.36
N LEU A 27 6.28 4.52 6.61
CA LEU A 27 7.16 3.42 6.22
C LEU A 27 7.82 2.75 7.44
N ARG A 28 8.35 3.54 8.38
CA ARG A 28 8.96 3.01 9.62
C ARG A 28 7.95 2.25 10.47
N VAL A 29 6.73 2.78 10.62
CA VAL A 29 5.65 2.11 11.35
C VAL A 29 5.29 0.80 10.67
N ALA A 30 5.17 0.78 9.34
CA ALA A 30 4.87 -0.44 8.59
C ALA A 30 5.90 -1.54 8.83
N PHE A 31 7.20 -1.24 8.72
CA PHE A 31 8.26 -2.21 9.00
C PHE A 31 8.23 -2.72 10.44
N SER A 32 8.08 -1.82 11.42
CA SER A 32 7.99 -2.24 12.83
C SER A 32 6.76 -3.13 13.11
N VAL A 33 5.65 -2.90 12.41
CA VAL A 33 4.45 -3.74 12.52
C VAL A 33 4.65 -5.09 11.85
N ALA A 34 5.29 -5.14 10.68
CA ALA A 34 5.57 -6.39 9.98
C ALA A 34 6.47 -7.32 10.81
N GLU A 35 7.54 -6.78 11.40
CA GLU A 35 8.40 -7.53 12.32
C GLU A 35 7.62 -8.07 13.52
N GLU A 36 6.82 -7.22 14.18
CA GLU A 36 6.03 -7.65 15.34
C GLU A 36 4.99 -8.72 15.01
N LEU A 37 4.34 -8.63 13.84
CA LEU A 37 3.34 -9.58 13.41
C LEU A 37 3.94 -10.94 13.01
N LEU A 38 5.14 -10.92 12.42
CA LEU A 38 5.88 -12.13 12.13
C LEU A 38 6.29 -12.84 13.42
N ASP A 39 6.93 -12.12 14.35
CA ASP A 39 7.49 -12.69 15.58
C ASP A 39 6.42 -13.23 16.53
N LYS A 40 5.32 -12.49 16.72
CA LYS A 40 4.31 -12.83 17.74
C LYS A 40 3.14 -13.66 17.22
N TYR A 41 2.82 -13.56 15.93
CA TYR A 41 1.57 -14.10 15.38
C TYR A 41 1.79 -14.98 14.15
N ASN A 42 3.05 -15.17 13.70
CA ASN A 42 3.38 -15.93 12.50
C ASN A 42 2.61 -15.43 11.25
N ILE A 43 2.37 -14.12 11.17
CA ILE A 43 1.72 -13.46 10.04
C ILE A 43 2.81 -12.83 9.18
N TRP A 44 2.89 -13.23 7.92
CA TRP A 44 3.81 -12.65 6.96
C TRP A 44 3.22 -11.38 6.35
N VAL A 45 3.80 -10.23 6.66
CA VAL A 45 3.42 -8.94 6.07
C VAL A 45 4.44 -8.54 5.02
N GLU A 46 4.02 -8.51 3.76
CA GLU A 46 4.84 -8.02 2.65
C GLU A 46 4.59 -6.52 2.46
N ILE A 47 5.65 -5.72 2.61
CA ILE A 47 5.60 -4.27 2.47
C ILE A 47 6.10 -3.88 1.07
N ILE A 48 5.26 -3.17 0.32
CA ILE A 48 5.55 -2.68 -1.03
C ILE A 48 5.54 -1.14 -1.00
N PRO A 49 6.70 -0.48 -0.85
CA PRO A 49 6.78 0.97 -0.91
C PRO A 49 6.82 1.44 -2.37
N VAL A 50 5.94 2.38 -2.70
CA VAL A 50 5.82 3.02 -4.01
C VAL A 50 6.00 4.53 -3.80
N HIS A 51 7.18 5.05 -4.15
CA HIS A 51 7.42 6.49 -4.10
C HIS A 51 6.86 7.15 -5.36
N LEU A 52 5.97 8.11 -5.17
CA LEU A 52 5.40 8.90 -6.24
C LEU A 52 6.29 10.12 -6.49
N TRP A 53 6.62 10.34 -7.76
CA TRP A 53 7.37 11.52 -8.19
C TRP A 53 6.42 12.46 -8.91
N PHE A 54 6.15 13.62 -8.30
CA PHE A 54 5.30 14.64 -8.89
C PHE A 54 6.13 15.55 -9.79
N THR A 55 5.58 15.90 -10.95
CA THR A 55 6.17 16.91 -11.83
C THR A 55 5.58 18.29 -11.55
N ASP A 56 4.31 18.35 -11.13
CA ASP A 56 3.61 19.56 -10.72
C ASP A 56 3.38 19.57 -9.19
N PRO A 57 3.86 20.60 -8.46
CA PRO A 57 3.60 20.76 -7.04
C PRO A 57 2.12 20.83 -6.66
N ILE A 58 1.24 21.35 -7.54
CA ILE A 58 -0.20 21.43 -7.27
C ILE A 58 -0.82 20.04 -7.20
N GLU A 59 -0.35 19.11 -8.05
CA GLU A 59 -0.80 17.72 -8.01
C GLU A 59 -0.33 17.02 -6.73
N GLN A 60 0.86 17.36 -6.24
CA GLN A 60 1.40 16.78 -5.01
C GLN A 60 0.50 17.09 -3.79
N ASP A 61 0.09 18.34 -3.64
CA ASP A 61 -0.76 18.78 -2.52
C ASP A 61 -2.18 18.20 -2.60
N ALA A 62 -2.66 17.82 -3.80
CA ALA A 62 -3.99 17.29 -4.02
C ALA A 62 -4.13 15.78 -3.74
N VAL A 63 -3.01 15.05 -3.60
CA VAL A 63 -3.03 13.58 -3.59
C VAL A 63 -3.11 12.99 -2.18
N ASP A 64 -3.03 13.79 -1.11
CA ASP A 64 -3.15 13.36 0.30
C ASP A 64 -2.31 12.10 0.60
N LEU A 65 -0.99 12.22 0.50
CA LEU A 65 -0.04 11.16 0.86
C LEU A 65 0.34 11.23 2.35
N PRO A 66 0.76 10.10 2.97
CA PRO A 66 0.87 8.76 2.41
C PRO A 66 -0.49 8.05 2.23
N LYS A 67 -0.57 7.13 1.26
CA LYS A 67 -1.70 6.20 1.13
C LYS A 67 -1.28 4.79 1.44
N ILE A 68 -2.07 4.07 2.23
CA ILE A 68 -1.75 2.71 2.63
C ILE A 68 -2.90 1.80 2.23
N TYR A 69 -2.57 0.78 1.44
CA TYR A 69 -3.49 -0.25 0.99
C TYR A 69 -3.14 -1.58 1.66
N ILE A 70 -4.13 -2.27 2.21
CA ILE A 70 -3.98 -3.59 2.80
C ILE A 70 -4.76 -4.57 1.92
N ASN A 71 -4.07 -5.55 1.33
CA ASN A 71 -4.63 -6.48 0.35
C ASN A 71 -5.41 -5.76 -0.78
N GLY A 72 -4.89 -4.61 -1.22
CA GLY A 72 -5.49 -3.76 -2.27
C GLY A 72 -6.64 -2.85 -1.81
N LYS A 73 -6.97 -2.79 -0.52
CA LYS A 73 -7.99 -1.87 0.02
C LYS A 73 -7.34 -0.68 0.71
N LEU A 74 -7.70 0.53 0.30
CA LEU A 74 -7.24 1.78 0.94
C LEU A 74 -7.74 1.83 2.39
N ARG A 75 -6.82 2.08 3.34
CA ARG A 75 -7.12 2.18 4.77
C ARG A 75 -6.68 3.47 5.41
N PHE A 76 -5.58 4.05 4.92
CA PHE A 76 -5.06 5.32 5.41
C PHE A 76 -4.74 6.22 4.23
N ILE A 77 -5.00 7.51 4.40
CA ILE A 77 -4.79 8.57 3.41
C ILE A 77 -4.38 9.85 4.16
N GLY A 78 -3.40 10.58 3.63
CA GLY A 78 -2.94 11.86 4.16
C GLY A 78 -2.27 11.82 5.54
N ARG A 79 -2.10 10.63 6.13
CA ARG A 79 -1.48 10.45 7.45
C ARG A 79 -0.83 9.09 7.63
N SER A 80 0.22 9.07 8.43
CA SER A 80 0.83 7.90 9.00
C SER A 80 -0.09 7.31 10.07
N PRO A 81 -0.39 6.00 10.02
CA PRO A 81 -1.09 5.34 11.10
C PRO A 81 -0.18 5.21 12.31
N SER A 82 -0.79 5.13 13.49
CA SER A 82 -0.10 4.60 14.67
C SER A 82 0.11 3.10 14.53
N LYS A 83 1.07 2.58 15.29
CA LYS A 83 1.38 1.14 15.33
C LYS A 83 0.14 0.27 15.63
N LYS A 84 -0.70 0.72 16.58
CA LYS A 84 -1.92 0.00 16.98
C LYS A 84 -2.96 -0.03 15.85
N GLU A 85 -3.22 1.12 15.23
CA GLU A 85 -4.17 1.23 14.11
C GLU A 85 -3.78 0.33 12.95
N LEU A 86 -2.50 0.28 12.59
CA LEU A 86 -2.04 -0.55 11.49
C LEU A 86 -2.14 -2.05 11.81
N ILE A 87 -1.83 -2.47 13.03
CA ILE A 87 -2.01 -3.86 13.49
C ILE A 87 -3.48 -4.27 13.43
N GLU A 88 -4.38 -3.42 13.91
CA GLU A 88 -5.83 -3.66 13.88
C GLU A 88 -6.33 -3.77 12.44
N ALA A 89 -5.93 -2.83 11.57
CA ALA A 89 -6.31 -2.83 10.16
C ALA A 89 -5.80 -4.09 9.42
N ILE A 90 -4.59 -4.57 9.73
CA ILE A 90 -4.07 -5.82 9.16
C ILE A 90 -4.88 -7.03 9.66
N ARG A 91 -5.20 -7.08 10.95
CA ARG A 91 -5.95 -8.20 11.55
C ARG A 91 -7.35 -8.38 10.96
N GLU A 92 -8.03 -7.29 10.62
CA GLU A 92 -9.32 -7.33 9.93
C GLU A 92 -9.25 -8.04 8.56
N HIS A 93 -8.07 -8.15 7.95
CA HIS A 93 -7.89 -8.65 6.57
C HIS A 93 -7.30 -10.06 6.49
N ILE A 94 -7.00 -10.70 7.62
CA ILE A 94 -6.38 -12.03 7.69
C ILE A 94 -7.25 -13.14 7.06
N ASN A 95 -8.53 -12.88 6.77
CA ASN A 95 -9.45 -13.81 6.07
C ASN A 95 -9.87 -13.34 4.67
N ILE A 96 -9.31 -12.25 4.16
CA ILE A 96 -9.68 -11.72 2.84
C ILE A 96 -8.56 -12.11 1.87
N PRO A 97 -8.81 -13.01 0.89
CA PRO A 97 -7.80 -13.37 -0.08
C PRO A 97 -7.32 -12.09 -0.78
N PRO A 98 -5.99 -11.90 -0.98
CA PRO A 98 -5.48 -10.73 -1.65
C PRO A 98 -6.13 -10.66 -3.03
N ARG A 99 -6.89 -9.58 -3.30
CA ARG A 99 -7.29 -9.29 -4.68
C ARG A 99 -5.99 -9.13 -5.44
N ARG A 100 -5.74 -10.01 -6.42
CA ARG A 100 -4.65 -9.77 -7.39
C ARG A 100 -4.85 -8.33 -7.87
N ALA A 101 -3.87 -7.48 -7.60
CA ALA A 101 -3.80 -6.21 -8.29
C ALA A 101 -3.72 -6.59 -9.77
N SER A 102 -4.84 -6.47 -10.48
CA SER A 102 -4.84 -6.48 -11.93
C SER A 102 -3.81 -5.45 -12.33
N THR A 103 -2.79 -5.86 -13.07
CA THR A 103 -1.79 -4.97 -13.66
C THR A 103 -2.52 -3.83 -14.34
N TRP A 104 -2.61 -2.67 -13.69
CA TRP A 104 -2.99 -1.45 -14.38
C TRP A 104 -1.74 -1.10 -15.18
N GLU A 105 -1.73 -1.45 -16.46
CA GLU A 105 -0.77 -0.87 -17.40
C GLU A 105 -1.06 0.63 -17.42
N ILE A 106 -0.31 1.39 -16.61
CA ILE A 106 -0.29 2.84 -16.70
C ILE A 106 0.36 3.17 -18.03
N THR A 107 -0.44 3.19 -19.09
CA THR A 107 -0.01 3.68 -20.39
C THR A 107 0.08 5.19 -20.29
N PHE A 108 1.26 5.69 -19.91
CA PHE A 108 1.60 7.10 -20.08
C PHE A 108 1.63 7.41 -21.59
N THR A 109 0.48 7.80 -22.13
CA THR A 109 0.44 8.45 -23.44
C THR A 109 0.96 9.86 -23.24
N LYS A 110 2.22 10.07 -23.64
CA LYS A 110 2.87 11.39 -23.66
C LYS A 110 2.23 12.21 -24.78
N THR A 111 1.06 12.79 -24.53
CA THR A 111 0.45 13.78 -25.41
C THR A 111 0.92 15.16 -24.97
N PHE A 112 2.05 15.59 -25.53
CA PHE A 112 2.27 17.02 -25.73
C PHE A 112 1.14 17.50 -26.67
N ASP A 113 0.53 18.63 -26.34
CA ASP A 113 -0.61 19.29 -27.00
C ASP A 113 -2.03 18.85 -26.57
N GLY A 114 -2.50 19.44 -25.46
CA GLY A 114 -3.79 20.14 -25.42
C GLY A 114 -5.09 19.41 -25.76
N GLY A 115 -5.22 18.11 -25.49
CA GLY A 115 -6.47 17.36 -25.69
C GLY A 115 -6.78 16.39 -24.56
N LEU A 116 -8.03 16.37 -24.08
CA LEU A 116 -8.51 15.47 -23.02
C LEU A 116 -8.37 13.99 -23.44
N PRO A 117 -7.95 13.09 -22.52
CA PRO A 117 -7.76 11.68 -22.83
C PRO A 117 -9.10 10.97 -23.08
N GLN A 118 -9.15 10.17 -24.15
CA GLN A 118 -10.29 9.28 -24.43
C GLN A 118 -10.08 7.93 -23.74
N ILE A 119 -11.14 7.48 -23.08
CA ILE A 119 -11.26 6.17 -22.44
C ILE A 119 -11.84 5.20 -23.47
N ALA A 120 -11.14 4.12 -23.78
CA ALA A 120 -11.69 3.00 -24.54
C ALA A 120 -11.94 1.83 -23.58
N GLU A 121 -13.19 1.41 -23.46
CA GLU A 121 -13.58 0.20 -22.74
C GLU A 121 -13.47 -1.01 -23.67
N THR A 122 -12.94 -2.13 -23.17
CA THR A 122 -13.06 -3.46 -23.79
C THR A 122 -13.40 -4.46 -22.71
#